data_AF-A0A7W8WCK7-F1
#
_entry.id   AF-A0A7W8WCK7-F1
#
_cell.length_a   1.000
_cell.length_b   1.000
_cell.length_c   1.000
_cell.angle_alpha   90.00
_cell.angle_beta   90.00
_cell.angle_gamma   90.00
#
_symmetry.space_group_name_H-M   'P 1'
#
loop_
_entity.id
_entity.type
_entity.pdbx_description
1 polymer ?
#
loop_
_entity_poly.entity_id
_entity_poly.type
_entity_poly.pdbx_seq_one_letter_code
_entity_poly.pdbx_strand_id
1 'polypeptide(L)'
;MPNPRVRPGYESVMPRLVEAYGRDKAEWMMHRLRNLNVYPSLFFMDQISSQLRLVRPVAWNKTEVISQCIGVKGESAKDRENRIRQFEDFFNVSGMGTPDDLVEFREQQRGFQARLEHWSDISRGHHKWASGATANTTLLGIEPNLTGTELTHEGLYVNQHGTWRDTILKGLDKSIESQGEQA
;
A
#
# COMPACT_ATOMS: atom_id res chain seq x y z
N MET A 1 -7.72 -15.25 -6.11
CA MET A 1 -7.01 -14.19 -6.87
C MET A 1 -7.64 -14.07 -8.24
N PRO A 2 -7.77 -12.86 -8.80
CA PRO A 2 -8.34 -12.65 -10.15
C PRO A 2 -7.42 -13.22 -11.24
N ASN A 3 -7.98 -13.44 -12.43
CA ASN A 3 -7.29 -14.02 -13.58
C ASN A 3 -6.11 -13.10 -14.02
N PRO A 4 -4.85 -13.53 -13.93
CA PRO A 4 -3.73 -12.67 -14.31
C PRO A 4 -3.64 -12.43 -15.82
N ARG A 5 -4.19 -13.33 -16.65
CA ARG A 5 -4.11 -13.24 -18.12
C ARG A 5 -4.93 -12.08 -18.70
N VAL A 6 -5.88 -11.53 -17.94
CA VAL A 6 -6.65 -10.36 -18.38
C VAL A 6 -6.02 -9.03 -17.98
N ARG A 7 -4.84 -9.05 -17.34
CA ARG A 7 -4.08 -7.84 -17.04
C ARG A 7 -3.64 -7.18 -18.35
N PRO A 8 -3.83 -5.85 -18.51
CA PRO A 8 -3.30 -5.13 -19.67
C PRO A 8 -1.80 -5.33 -19.82
N GLY A 9 -1.35 -5.71 -21.02
CA GLY A 9 0.05 -5.99 -21.31
C GLY A 9 0.58 -7.31 -20.76
N TYR A 10 -0.25 -8.23 -20.25
CA TYR A 10 0.23 -9.54 -19.75
C TYR A 10 1.07 -10.29 -20.79
N GLU A 11 0.61 -10.34 -22.04
CA GLU A 11 1.27 -11.05 -23.15
C GLU A 11 2.67 -10.51 -23.48
N SER A 12 2.94 -9.22 -23.21
CA SER A 12 4.26 -8.62 -23.46
C SER A 12 5.13 -8.58 -22.20
N VAL A 13 4.54 -8.29 -21.04
CA VAL A 13 5.26 -8.14 -19.78
C VAL A 13 5.69 -9.48 -19.21
N MET A 14 4.83 -10.50 -19.26
CA MET A 14 5.15 -11.81 -18.66
C MET A 14 6.38 -12.46 -19.31
N PRO A 15 6.51 -12.57 -20.65
CA PRO A 15 7.73 -13.12 -21.27
C PRO A 15 8.99 -12.34 -20.89
N ARG A 16 8.92 -11.00 -20.89
CA ARG A 16 10.04 -10.13 -20.49
C ARG A 16 10.47 -10.37 -19.04
N LEU A 17 9.52 -10.56 -18.13
CA LEU A 17 9.83 -10.83 -16.73
C LEU A 17 10.42 -12.23 -16.54
N VAL A 18 9.94 -13.23 -17.29
CA VAL A 18 10.50 -14.59 -17.26
C VAL A 18 11.95 -14.58 -17.74
N GLU A 19 12.24 -13.87 -18.84
CA GLU A 19 13.60 -13.71 -19.35
C GLU A 19 14.52 -13.02 -18.34
N ALA A 20 14.04 -11.94 -17.71
CA ALA A 20 14.87 -11.13 -16.80
C ALA A 20 15.04 -11.74 -15.39
N TYR A 21 14.04 -12.45 -14.87
CA TYR A 21 13.97 -12.83 -13.46
C TYR A 21 13.66 -14.31 -13.22
N GLY A 22 13.49 -15.11 -14.27
CA GLY A 22 13.03 -16.49 -14.17
C GLY A 22 11.53 -16.61 -13.92
N ARG A 23 11.01 -17.83 -14.06
CA ARG A 23 9.57 -18.10 -14.06
C ARG A 23 8.91 -17.74 -12.73
N ASP A 24 9.45 -18.21 -11.62
CA ASP A 24 8.82 -18.10 -10.30
C ASP A 24 8.67 -16.64 -9.86
N LYS A 25 9.72 -15.83 -10.08
CA LYS A 25 9.70 -14.41 -9.73
C LYS A 25 8.78 -13.62 -10.67
N ALA A 26 8.73 -13.98 -11.95
CA ALA A 26 7.78 -13.38 -12.90
C ALA A 26 6.31 -13.68 -12.53
N GLU A 27 6.00 -14.92 -12.14
CA GLU A 27 4.66 -15.29 -11.66
C GLU A 27 4.32 -14.56 -10.37
N TRP A 28 5.25 -14.47 -9.42
CA TRP A 28 5.06 -13.67 -8.22
C TRP A 28 4.74 -12.20 -8.54
N MET A 29 5.42 -11.63 -9.54
CA MET A 29 5.22 -10.25 -9.98
C MET A 29 3.88 -10.03 -10.68
N MET A 30 3.37 -10.98 -11.46
CA MET A 30 2.19 -10.77 -12.31
C MET A 30 0.89 -11.35 -11.73
N HIS A 31 0.98 -12.34 -10.85
CA HIS A 31 -0.19 -13.13 -10.40
C HIS A 31 -0.70 -12.73 -9.02
N ARG A 32 -0.23 -11.62 -8.48
CA ARG A 32 -0.62 -11.11 -7.16
C ARG A 32 -1.26 -9.73 -7.25
N LEU A 33 -2.19 -9.47 -6.35
CA LEU A 33 -2.67 -8.12 -6.03
C LEU A 33 -1.81 -7.56 -4.91
N ARG A 34 -1.49 -6.27 -4.98
CA ARG A 34 -0.57 -5.63 -4.04
C ARG A 34 -1.04 -4.24 -3.68
N ASN A 35 -0.93 -3.92 -2.39
CA ASN A 35 -0.91 -2.56 -1.88
C ASN A 35 0.43 -2.37 -1.19
N LEU A 36 1.24 -1.45 -1.70
CA LEU A 36 2.50 -1.05 -1.10
C LEU A 36 2.36 0.39 -0.61
N ASN A 37 2.54 0.60 0.68
CA ASN A 37 2.74 1.93 1.24
C ASN A 37 4.23 2.25 1.27
N VAL A 38 4.63 3.28 0.54
CA VAL A 38 5.89 3.99 0.77
C VAL A 38 5.57 5.07 1.80
N TYR A 39 5.97 4.80 3.04
CA TYR A 39 5.65 5.64 4.19
C TYR A 39 6.14 7.09 3.97
N PRO A 40 5.34 8.12 4.32
CA PRO A 40 4.08 8.02 5.08
C PRO A 40 2.81 7.85 4.23
N SER A 41 2.79 8.34 2.99
CA SER A 41 1.52 8.66 2.33
C SER A 41 1.45 8.36 0.84
N LEU A 42 2.44 7.67 0.27
CA LEU A 42 2.41 7.24 -1.12
C LEU A 42 2.06 5.76 -1.21
N PHE A 43 1.00 5.43 -1.92
CA PHE A 43 0.55 4.07 -2.13
C PHE A 43 0.71 3.67 -3.59
N PHE A 44 1.36 2.53 -3.82
CA PHE A 44 1.33 1.82 -5.09
C PHE A 44 0.28 0.71 -4.97
N MET A 45 -0.82 0.87 -5.68
CA MET A 45 -1.90 -0.12 -5.70
C MET A 45 -1.88 -0.79 -7.06
N ASP A 46 -1.58 -2.08 -7.05
CA ASP A 46 -1.59 -2.90 -8.26
C ASP A 46 -2.62 -4.02 -8.07
N GLN A 47 -3.83 -3.74 -8.53
CA GLN A 47 -4.98 -4.63 -8.37
C GLN A 47 -5.71 -4.83 -9.70
N ILE A 48 -6.97 -4.37 -9.81
CA ILE A 48 -7.77 -4.37 -11.05
C ILE A 48 -7.13 -3.45 -12.10
N SER A 49 -6.54 -2.34 -11.66
CA SER A 49 -5.65 -1.48 -12.43
C SER A 49 -4.45 -1.09 -11.56
N SER A 50 -3.46 -0.43 -12.16
CA SER A 50 -2.29 0.07 -11.44
C SER A 50 -2.40 1.57 -11.23
N GLN A 51 -2.29 2.02 -9.97
CA GLN A 51 -2.34 3.43 -9.62
C GLN A 51 -1.31 3.82 -8.56
N LEU A 52 -0.99 5.11 -8.56
CA LEU A 52 -0.44 5.79 -7.39
C LEU A 52 -1.58 6.50 -6.66
N ARG A 53 -1.67 6.31 -5.34
CA ARG A 53 -2.57 7.05 -4.47
C ARG A 53 -1.73 7.84 -3.47
N LEU A 54 -1.85 9.16 -3.50
CA LEU A 54 -1.17 10.06 -2.59
C LEU A 54 -2.20 10.58 -1.58
N VAL A 55 -1.87 10.45 -0.30
CA VAL A 55 -2.70 10.91 0.82
C VAL A 55 -2.09 12.19 1.36
N ARG A 56 -2.53 13.34 0.85
CA ARG A 56 -2.00 14.65 1.25
C ARG A 56 -2.78 15.21 2.43
N PRO A 57 -2.17 15.36 3.62
CA PRO A 57 -2.83 16.03 4.73
C PRO A 57 -2.99 17.51 4.41
N VAL A 58 -4.20 18.05 4.56
CA VAL A 58 -4.52 19.48 4.39
C VAL A 58 -4.79 20.13 5.73
N ALA A 59 -5.45 19.41 6.63
CA ALA A 59 -5.66 19.75 8.03
C ALA A 59 -5.81 18.47 8.85
N TRP A 60 -5.88 18.58 10.18
CA TRP A 60 -6.03 17.43 11.08
C TRP A 60 -7.27 16.56 10.79
N ASN A 61 -8.32 17.13 10.18
CA ASN A 61 -9.57 16.47 9.81
C ASN A 61 -9.85 16.50 8.31
N LYS A 62 -8.87 16.88 7.49
CA LYS A 62 -9.05 17.04 6.04
C LYS A 62 -7.87 16.51 5.27
N THR A 63 -8.16 15.60 4.37
CA THR A 63 -7.17 14.93 3.53
C THR A 63 -7.59 15.07 2.08
N GLU A 64 -6.65 15.41 1.21
CA GLU A 64 -6.83 15.30 -0.22
C GLU A 64 -6.24 13.96 -0.68
N VAL A 65 -7.04 13.21 -1.43
CA VAL A 65 -6.62 11.94 -2.04
C VAL A 65 -6.40 12.17 -3.52
N ILE A 66 -5.17 12.00 -3.97
CA ILE A 66 -4.79 12.14 -5.38
C ILE A 66 -4.57 10.76 -5.95
N SER A 67 -5.32 10.39 -7.00
CA SER A 67 -5.16 9.12 -7.71
C SER A 67 -4.55 9.36 -9.09
N GLN A 68 -3.52 8.61 -9.44
CA GLN A 68 -2.88 8.66 -10.75
C GLN A 68 -2.84 7.27 -11.37
N CYS A 69 -3.46 7.10 -12.54
CA CYS A 69 -3.34 5.88 -13.32
C CYS A 69 -1.92 5.77 -13.89
N ILE A 70 -1.26 4.64 -13.64
CA ILE A 70 0.10 4.39 -14.14
C ILE A 70 0.11 3.20 -15.10
N GLY A 71 1.08 3.17 -16.00
CA GLY A 71 1.18 2.15 -17.05
C GLY A 71 2.60 1.71 -17.36
N VAL A 72 2.70 0.63 -18.13
CA VAL A 72 3.99 0.10 -18.56
C VAL A 72 4.51 0.91 -19.75
N LYS A 73 5.77 1.36 -19.67
CA LYS A 73 6.43 2.02 -20.80
C LYS A 73 6.47 1.08 -22.01
N GLY A 74 6.05 1.60 -23.18
CA GLY A 74 6.07 0.86 -24.45
C GLY A 74 4.90 -0.10 -24.66
N GLU A 75 3.88 -0.06 -23.82
CA GLU A 75 2.65 -0.84 -24.04
C GLU A 75 1.92 -0.47 -25.36
N SER A 76 1.06 -1.37 -25.83
CA SER A 76 0.19 -1.12 -26.97
C SER A 76 -0.90 -0.08 -26.64
N ALA A 77 -1.43 0.59 -27.68
CA ALA A 77 -2.57 1.51 -27.50
C ALA A 77 -3.80 0.80 -26.91
N LYS A 78 -4.03 -0.47 -27.30
CA LYS A 78 -5.13 -1.30 -26.79
C LYS A 78 -4.98 -1.64 -25.32
N ASP A 79 -3.77 -2.02 -24.87
CA ASP A 79 -3.50 -2.28 -23.45
C ASP A 79 -3.65 -1.01 -22.62
N ARG A 80 -3.16 0.12 -23.15
CA ARG A 80 -3.32 1.42 -22.50
C ARG A 80 -4.78 1.78 -22.31
N GLU A 81 -5.58 1.68 -23.37
CA GLU A 81 -7.02 1.94 -23.33
C GLU A 81 -7.70 1.04 -22.29
N ASN A 82 -7.46 -0.27 -22.34
CA ASN A 82 -8.03 -1.23 -21.39
C ASN A 82 -7.70 -0.87 -19.94
N ARG A 83 -6.44 -0.51 -19.64
CA ARG A 83 -6.06 -0.14 -18.28
C ARG A 83 -6.71 1.16 -17.82
N ILE A 84 -6.80 2.16 -18.69
CA ILE A 84 -7.48 3.42 -18.38
C ILE A 84 -8.95 3.15 -18.05
N ARG A 85 -9.64 2.32 -18.84
CA ARG A 85 -11.03 1.91 -18.54
C ARG A 85 -11.14 1.16 -17.21
N GLN A 86 -10.26 0.20 -16.95
CA GLN A 86 -10.22 -0.49 -15.65
C GLN A 86 -9.97 0.46 -14.47
N PHE A 87 -9.14 1.49 -14.66
CA PHE A 87 -8.93 2.53 -13.66
C PHE A 87 -10.18 3.40 -13.47
N GLU A 88 -10.82 3.82 -14.57
CA GLU A 88 -12.05 4.61 -14.56
C GLU A 88 -13.21 3.88 -13.86
N ASP A 89 -13.37 2.59 -14.17
CA ASP A 89 -14.45 1.77 -13.63
C ASP A 89 -14.32 1.53 -12.13
N PHE A 90 -13.09 1.46 -11.60
CA PHE A 90 -12.87 1.05 -10.21
C PHE A 90 -12.29 2.14 -9.30
N PHE A 91 -11.24 2.86 -9.74
CA PHE A 91 -10.44 3.75 -8.90
C PHE A 91 -10.63 5.24 -9.14
N ASN A 92 -11.25 5.62 -10.26
CA ASN A 92 -11.61 7.02 -10.48
C ASN A 92 -12.57 7.52 -9.40
N VAL A 93 -12.76 8.83 -9.30
CA VAL A 93 -13.60 9.47 -8.28
C VAL A 93 -15.03 8.93 -8.28
N SER A 94 -15.56 8.61 -9.46
CA SER A 94 -16.86 7.97 -9.66
C SER A 94 -16.79 6.45 -9.86
N GLY A 95 -15.59 5.87 -9.76
CA GLY A 95 -15.37 4.44 -9.93
C GLY A 95 -15.96 3.65 -8.76
N MET A 96 -16.28 2.38 -9.00
CA MET A 96 -17.02 1.53 -8.09
C MET A 96 -16.43 1.44 -6.68
N GLY A 97 -15.10 1.39 -6.55
CA GLY A 97 -14.44 1.21 -5.25
C GLY A 97 -14.32 2.51 -4.44
N THR A 98 -14.36 3.67 -5.09
CA THR A 98 -14.08 4.95 -4.42
C THR A 98 -15.15 5.36 -3.40
N PRO A 99 -16.47 5.24 -3.67
CA PRO A 99 -17.49 5.53 -2.67
C PRO A 99 -17.36 4.70 -1.39
N ASP A 100 -17.05 3.40 -1.51
CA ASP A 100 -16.87 2.50 -0.37
C ASP A 100 -15.67 2.95 0.48
N ASP A 101 -14.51 3.21 -0.15
CA ASP A 101 -13.33 3.75 0.52
C ASP A 101 -13.61 5.08 1.24
N LEU A 102 -14.37 5.99 0.59
CA LEU A 102 -14.66 7.32 1.15
C LEU A 102 -15.57 7.25 2.38
N VAL A 103 -16.52 6.30 2.41
CA VAL A 103 -17.35 6.06 3.60
C VAL A 103 -16.47 5.54 4.73
N GLU A 104 -15.63 4.54 4.47
CA GLU A 104 -14.70 4.00 5.47
C GLU A 104 -13.80 5.09 6.07
N PHE A 105 -13.18 5.94 5.25
CA PHE A 105 -12.33 7.02 5.75
C PHE A 105 -13.10 8.03 6.61
N ARG A 106 -14.33 8.38 6.21
CA ARG A 106 -15.15 9.34 6.94
C ARG A 106 -15.59 8.77 8.28
N GLU A 107 -16.06 7.53 8.30
CA GLU A 107 -16.54 6.89 9.52
C GLU A 107 -15.38 6.57 10.48
N GLN A 108 -14.21 6.19 9.97
CA GLN A 108 -12.99 6.06 10.78
C GLN A 108 -12.61 7.38 11.45
N GLN A 109 -12.59 8.50 10.71
CA GLN A 109 -12.31 9.83 11.29
C GLN A 109 -13.31 10.22 12.38
N ARG A 110 -14.57 9.82 12.25
CA ARG A 110 -15.59 10.03 13.31
C ARG A 110 -15.33 9.11 14.50
N GLY A 111 -15.01 7.83 14.26
CA GLY A 111 -14.68 6.85 15.29
C GLY A 111 -13.47 7.26 16.14
N PHE A 112 -12.41 7.76 15.50
CA PHE A 112 -11.20 8.23 16.21
C PHE A 112 -11.39 9.49 17.07
N GLN A 113 -12.57 10.13 17.02
CA GLN A 113 -12.92 11.21 17.95
C GLN A 113 -13.53 10.69 19.26
N ALA A 114 -13.86 9.40 19.35
CA ALA A 114 -14.29 8.78 20.59
C ALA A 114 -13.18 8.86 21.64
N ARG A 115 -13.55 9.18 22.88
CA ARG A 115 -12.60 9.35 24.00
C ARG A 115 -12.77 8.35 25.14
N LEU A 116 -13.80 7.48 25.05
CA LEU A 116 -14.06 6.46 26.07
C LEU A 116 -13.08 5.28 25.97
N GLU A 117 -12.68 4.93 24.75
CA GLU A 117 -11.69 3.89 24.51
C GLU A 117 -10.31 4.53 24.29
N HIS A 118 -9.29 3.96 24.93
CA HIS A 118 -7.94 4.51 24.91
C HIS A 118 -7.10 3.91 23.78
N TRP A 119 -7.49 2.73 23.29
CA TRP A 119 -6.68 1.93 22.38
C TRP A 119 -7.44 1.52 21.12
N SER A 120 -6.74 1.55 19.98
CA SER A 120 -7.19 0.88 18.76
C SER A 120 -6.46 -0.46 18.65
N ASP A 121 -7.22 -1.56 18.55
CA ASP A 121 -6.62 -2.89 18.39
C ASP A 121 -6.13 -3.10 16.95
N ILE A 122 -4.90 -3.60 16.82
CA ILE A 122 -4.21 -3.91 15.55
C ILE A 122 -3.52 -5.27 15.74
N SER A 123 -4.25 -6.26 16.24
CA SER A 123 -3.70 -7.58 16.61
C SER A 123 -4.05 -8.69 15.62
N ARG A 124 -4.79 -8.40 14.53
CA ARG A 124 -5.26 -9.45 13.61
C ARG A 124 -4.10 -10.21 12.98
N GLY A 125 -4.05 -11.50 13.29
CA GLY A 125 -3.03 -12.43 12.80
C GLY A 125 -1.72 -12.45 13.60
N HIS A 126 -1.65 -11.76 14.74
CA HIS A 126 -0.44 -11.63 15.56
C HIS A 126 0.29 -12.96 15.81
N HIS A 127 -0.45 -14.02 16.14
CA HIS A 127 0.09 -15.36 16.39
C HIS A 127 0.76 -16.04 15.19
N LYS A 128 0.62 -15.48 13.98
CA LYS A 128 1.23 -15.96 12.74
C LYS A 128 2.19 -14.96 12.11
N TRP A 129 2.48 -13.84 12.76
CA TRP A 129 3.50 -12.95 12.24
C TRP A 129 4.89 -13.56 12.44
N ALA A 130 5.77 -13.36 11.46
CA ALA A 130 7.10 -13.93 11.45
C ALA A 130 8.15 -12.85 11.18
N SER A 131 9.28 -12.92 11.89
CA SER A 131 10.46 -12.07 11.68
C SER A 131 11.58 -12.78 10.89
N GLY A 132 11.38 -14.05 10.53
CA GLY A 132 12.35 -14.86 9.78
C GLY A 132 12.01 -15.00 8.29
N ALA A 133 12.85 -15.77 7.60
CA ALA A 133 12.64 -16.08 6.19
C ALA A 133 11.33 -16.86 5.95
N THR A 134 10.65 -16.51 4.86
CA THR A 134 9.48 -17.20 4.32
C THR A 134 9.75 -17.56 2.86
N ALA A 135 8.95 -18.46 2.29
CA ALA A 135 9.08 -18.80 0.86
C ALA A 135 9.04 -17.56 -0.06
N ASN A 136 8.19 -16.58 0.26
CA ASN A 136 8.11 -15.33 -0.52
C ASN A 136 9.36 -14.45 -0.32
N THR A 137 9.86 -14.32 0.90
CA THR A 137 11.02 -13.44 1.16
C THR A 137 12.30 -14.03 0.56
N THR A 138 12.46 -15.36 0.60
CA THR A 138 13.53 -16.08 -0.09
C THR A 138 13.43 -15.90 -1.61
N LEU A 139 12.25 -16.09 -2.20
CA LEU A 139 12.04 -15.89 -3.64
C LEU A 139 12.36 -14.45 -4.09
N LEU A 140 12.04 -13.47 -3.25
CA LEU A 140 12.28 -12.06 -3.54
C LEU A 140 13.71 -11.62 -3.24
N GLY A 141 14.41 -12.32 -2.35
CA GLY A 141 15.72 -11.91 -1.83
C GLY A 141 15.62 -10.70 -0.90
N ILE A 142 14.61 -10.66 -0.02
CA ILE A 142 14.40 -9.56 0.93
C ILE A 142 14.35 -10.06 2.37
N GLU A 143 14.66 -9.19 3.32
CA GLU A 143 14.64 -9.46 4.77
C GLU A 143 13.74 -8.43 5.47
N PRO A 144 12.41 -8.62 5.44
CA PRO A 144 11.49 -7.69 6.09
C PRO A 144 11.51 -7.85 7.62
N ASN A 145 11.33 -6.75 8.34
CA ASN A 145 11.25 -6.77 9.82
C ASN A 145 10.11 -7.66 10.34
N LEU A 146 9.00 -7.73 9.60
CA LEU A 146 7.83 -8.53 9.95
C LEU A 146 7.09 -8.96 8.69
N THR A 147 6.62 -10.21 8.66
CA THR A 147 5.82 -10.79 7.59
C THR A 147 4.55 -11.40 8.17
N GLY A 148 3.40 -11.13 7.55
CA GLY A 148 2.17 -11.87 7.80
C GLY A 148 2.07 -13.11 6.89
N THR A 149 1.39 -14.16 7.34
CA THR A 149 1.16 -15.37 6.54
C THR A 149 -0.03 -15.27 5.57
N GLU A 150 -0.90 -14.27 5.74
CA GLU A 150 -2.01 -14.00 4.81
C GLU A 150 -2.23 -12.49 4.63
N LEU A 151 -3.02 -12.15 3.60
CA LEU A 151 -3.20 -10.77 3.14
C LEU A 151 -4.09 -9.91 4.06
N THR A 152 -4.86 -10.51 4.98
CA THR A 152 -5.75 -9.77 5.88
C THR A 152 -5.06 -9.36 7.19
N HIS A 153 -3.86 -9.88 7.47
CA HIS A 153 -3.16 -9.61 8.72
C HIS A 153 -2.69 -8.16 8.85
N GLU A 154 -2.65 -7.68 10.09
CA GLU A 154 -2.45 -6.27 10.41
C GLU A 154 -1.01 -5.92 10.85
N GLY A 155 -0.08 -6.86 10.80
CA GLY A 155 1.30 -6.65 11.24
C GLY A 155 2.02 -5.50 10.50
N LEU A 156 1.61 -5.20 9.26
CA LEU A 156 2.12 -4.05 8.52
C LEU A 156 1.81 -2.71 9.21
N TYR A 157 0.65 -2.60 9.87
CA TYR A 157 0.25 -1.38 10.57
C TYR A 157 1.05 -1.21 11.86
N VAL A 158 1.41 -2.30 12.54
CA VAL A 158 2.30 -2.25 13.73
C VAL A 158 3.65 -1.65 13.36
N ASN A 159 4.24 -2.07 12.23
CA ASN A 159 5.49 -1.49 11.74
C ASN A 159 5.33 0.01 11.38
N GLN A 160 4.22 0.36 10.73
CA GLN A 160 3.91 1.74 10.36
C GLN A 160 3.78 2.65 11.60
N HIS A 161 3.02 2.22 12.61
CA HIS A 161 2.85 2.97 13.85
C HIS A 161 4.12 3.01 14.70
N GLY A 162 4.93 1.96 14.69
CA GLY A 162 6.26 1.97 15.31
C GLY A 162 7.17 3.02 14.68
N THR A 163 7.22 3.07 13.34
CA THR A 163 7.99 4.08 12.59
C THR A 163 7.48 5.50 12.90
N TRP A 164 6.16 5.70 12.94
CA TRP A 164 5.56 6.98 13.32
C TRP A 164 5.98 7.41 14.73
N ARG A 165 5.80 6.53 15.73
CA ARG A 165 6.17 6.78 17.13
C ARG A 165 7.63 7.19 17.23
N ASP A 166 8.53 6.41 16.65
CA ASP A 166 9.97 6.67 16.73
C ASP A 166 10.37 7.98 16.05
N THR A 167 9.68 8.33 14.96
CA THR A 167 9.89 9.62 14.26
C THR A 167 9.45 10.80 15.11
N ILE A 168 8.28 10.70 15.75
CA ILE A 168 7.77 11.76 16.65
C ILE A 168 8.67 11.92 17.87
N LEU A 169 9.03 10.82 18.55
CA LEU A 169 9.91 10.86 19.72
C LEU A 169 11.26 11.51 19.39
N LYS A 170 11.91 11.10 18.29
CA LYS A 170 13.17 11.72 17.83
C LYS A 170 13.02 13.22 17.54
N GLY A 171 11.85 13.64 17.04
CA GLY A 171 11.58 15.06 16.81
C GLY A 171 11.39 15.84 18.12
N LEU A 172 10.74 15.24 19.11
CA LEU A 172 10.56 15.83 20.43
C LEU A 172 11.89 15.98 21.16
N ASP A 173 12.72 14.94 21.16
CA ASP A 173 14.04 14.96 21.80
C ASP A 173 14.90 16.11 21.25
N LYS A 174 14.98 16.23 19.91
CA LYS A 174 15.67 17.35 19.25
C LYS A 174 15.10 18.72 19.61
N SER A 175 13.78 18.83 19.76
CA SER A 175 13.14 20.10 20.12
C SER A 175 13.52 20.51 21.54
N ILE A 176 13.55 19.56 22.47
CA ILE A 176 13.96 19.78 23.86
C ILE A 176 15.44 20.20 23.93
N GLU A 177 16.33 19.49 23.22
CA GLU A 177 17.76 19.83 23.15
C GLU A 177 17.96 21.27 22.64
N SER A 178 17.29 21.64 21.54
CA SER A 178 17.41 22.98 20.95
C SER A 178 16.88 24.11 21.85
N GLN A 179 15.91 23.83 22.73
CA GLN A 179 15.39 24.79 23.70
C GLN A 179 16.30 24.90 24.93
N GLY A 180 16.96 23.82 25.33
CA GLY A 180 17.94 23.82 26.41
C GLY A 180 19.25 24.53 26.05
N GLU A 181 19.64 24.56 24.77
CA GLU A 181 20.81 25.33 24.29
C GLU A 181 20.54 26.84 24.13
N GLN A 182 19.27 27.26 24.11
CA GLN A 182 18.86 28.67 23.97
C GLN A 182 18.54 29.34 25.32
N ALA A 183 18.56 28.60 26.43
CA ALA A 183 18.28 29.06 27.78
C ALA A 183 19.59 29.22 28.59
#